data_AF-A0AAN7ZD32-F1
#
_entry.id   AF-A0AAN7ZD32-F1
#
_cell.length_a   1.000
_cell.length_b   1.000
_cell.length_c   1.000
_cell.angle_alpha   90.00
_cell.angle_beta   90.00
_cell.angle_gamma   90.00
#
_symmetry.space_group_name_H-M   'P 1'
#
loop_
_entity.id
_entity.type
_entity.pdbx_description
1 polymer ?
#
loop_
_entity_poly.entity_id
_entity_poly.type
_entity_poly.pdbx_seq_one_letter_code
_entity_poly.pdbx_strand_id
1 'polypeptide(L)'
;MSVAPSYRRLGQELWRALPRCQRTRAWHAFETPGPQKSCLRSFTVQTAFRQSAPRATPKPKPTPKPRIRQLSLLAASTGLGLLTLLSVFQPVSPASIELPTGVPASPSAQAPIDGDSDDGLPRYRLSEVKEHGPKSERPWVIYEDKVYDITDWVAAHPGGEVILRAAGGCIEPYWDIFSIHKSQYVRDILEQYVVGKVHSDDLENGRPLQDAIEDPFVSDPERDRRLRCITKKPCNAETPGDELAESFLTPNETFYVRNHMWVPVIDETEADNHGIAVELPDGEVRVYSVGELKAKFKQHSITSVLQCSGNRRNDMTKHAKKTNGLQWTVGAISCAKWEGVRLRDVLADAGLSLADPGEDARHVQFSGLEAVSPPSTTSLNPLRRNSDSQPLYTPEI
;
A
#
# COMPACT_ATOMS: atom_id res chain seq x y z
N MET A 1 51.42 -7.87 -16.28
CA MET A 1 52.07 -9.20 -16.12
C MET A 1 50.98 -10.21 -15.79
N SER A 2 50.83 -11.22 -16.63
CA SER A 2 49.82 -12.28 -16.55
C SER A 2 50.22 -13.33 -15.49
N VAL A 3 49.28 -13.74 -14.62
CA VAL A 3 49.43 -14.89 -13.72
C VAL A 3 48.29 -15.88 -13.99
N ALA A 4 48.66 -17.15 -14.16
CA ALA A 4 47.91 -18.19 -14.84
C ALA A 4 46.69 -18.78 -14.08
N PRO A 5 45.74 -19.45 -14.76
CA PRO A 5 44.47 -19.93 -14.21
C PRO A 5 44.55 -21.24 -13.38
N SER A 6 45.75 -21.79 -13.13
CA SER A 6 45.92 -23.13 -12.57
C SER A 6 45.82 -23.21 -11.04
N TYR A 7 45.92 -22.10 -10.32
CA TYR A 7 45.86 -22.10 -8.84
C TYR A 7 44.44 -22.02 -8.24
N ARG A 8 43.41 -21.63 -9.01
CA ARG A 8 42.03 -21.55 -8.48
C ARG A 8 41.32 -22.91 -8.41
N ARG A 9 41.67 -23.89 -9.25
CA ARG A 9 41.02 -25.22 -9.25
C ARG A 9 41.47 -26.10 -8.08
N LEU A 10 42.76 -26.06 -7.70
CA LEU A 10 43.26 -26.90 -6.61
C LEU A 10 42.69 -26.49 -5.24
N GLY A 11 42.50 -25.18 -5.00
CA GLY A 11 41.94 -24.67 -3.74
C GLY A 11 40.44 -24.97 -3.56
N GLN A 12 39.68 -25.06 -4.65
CA GLN A 12 38.24 -25.36 -4.59
C GLN A 12 37.95 -26.84 -4.37
N GLU A 13 38.79 -27.75 -4.85
CA GLU A 13 38.62 -29.19 -4.62
C GLU A 13 39.01 -29.60 -3.20
N LEU A 14 40.08 -29.02 -2.64
CA LEU A 14 40.49 -29.25 -1.25
C LEU A 14 39.46 -28.72 -0.23
N TRP A 15 38.77 -27.62 -0.52
CA TRP A 15 37.71 -27.09 0.35
C TRP A 15 36.51 -28.05 0.43
N ARG A 16 36.14 -28.70 -0.69
CA ARG A 16 34.98 -29.61 -0.78
C ARG A 16 35.17 -30.96 -0.08
N ALA A 17 36.41 -31.37 0.18
CA ALA A 17 36.74 -32.64 0.85
C ALA A 17 36.65 -32.59 2.40
N LEU A 18 36.43 -31.43 3.01
CA LEU A 18 36.39 -31.29 4.47
C LEU A 18 34.96 -31.40 5.07
N PRO A 19 34.76 -32.18 6.16
CA PRO A 19 33.49 -32.23 6.88
C PRO A 19 33.05 -30.86 7.42
N ARG A 20 31.74 -30.57 7.34
CA ARG A 20 31.10 -29.27 7.61
C ARG A 20 31.46 -28.65 8.98
N CYS A 21 31.83 -29.47 9.96
CA CYS A 21 32.13 -29.03 11.34
C CYS A 21 33.54 -28.45 11.54
N GLN A 22 34.46 -28.57 10.56
CA GLN A 22 35.83 -28.04 10.66
C GLN A 22 36.07 -26.74 9.89
N ARG A 23 35.12 -26.28 9.05
CA ARG A 23 35.24 -25.02 8.29
C ARG A 23 35.11 -23.75 9.16
N THR A 24 34.58 -23.87 10.37
CA THR A 24 34.39 -22.75 11.32
C THR A 24 35.60 -22.46 12.21
N ARG A 25 36.70 -23.23 12.11
CA ARG A 25 37.93 -23.02 12.92
C ARG A 25 39.14 -22.50 12.16
N ALA A 26 39.03 -22.20 10.86
CA ALA A 26 40.15 -21.75 10.02
C ALA A 26 40.05 -20.27 9.59
N TRP A 27 39.50 -19.41 10.45
CA TRP A 27 39.45 -17.93 10.24
C TRP A 27 40.04 -17.13 11.42
N HIS A 28 40.83 -17.78 12.27
CA HIS A 28 41.60 -17.12 13.33
C HIS A 28 43.04 -17.63 13.31
N ALA A 29 43.81 -17.29 12.28
CA ALA A 29 45.27 -17.44 12.33
C ALA A 29 45.97 -16.73 11.15
N PHE A 30 45.65 -15.46 10.85
CA PHE A 30 46.60 -14.60 10.14
C PHE A 30 46.42 -13.15 10.58
N GLU A 31 47.56 -12.51 10.88
CA GLU A 31 47.78 -11.08 11.17
C GLU A 31 47.47 -10.56 12.58
N THR A 32 48.51 -10.48 13.42
CA THR A 32 48.91 -9.23 14.12
C THR A 32 50.42 -9.27 14.37
N PRO A 33 51.12 -8.11 14.36
CA PRO A 33 51.44 -7.48 15.64
C PRO A 33 51.36 -5.94 15.64
N GLY A 34 50.89 -5.37 16.76
CA GLY A 34 51.09 -3.95 17.11
C GLY A 34 50.01 -3.38 18.05
N PRO A 35 50.35 -2.83 19.24
CA PRO A 35 49.38 -2.63 20.32
C PRO A 35 48.77 -1.22 20.32
N GLN A 36 47.45 -1.12 20.48
CA GLN A 36 46.83 0.11 21.01
C GLN A 36 45.72 -0.22 22.01
N LYS A 37 45.80 0.50 23.13
CA LYS A 37 44.95 0.42 24.31
C LYS A 37 43.53 0.85 23.95
N SER A 38 42.53 0.04 24.32
CA SER A 38 41.20 0.56 24.58
C SER A 38 40.50 -0.25 25.68
N CYS A 39 39.82 0.50 26.52
CA CYS A 39 39.16 0.09 27.75
C CYS A 39 37.98 -0.83 27.43
N LEU A 40 38.10 -2.13 27.72
CA LEU A 40 36.97 -3.07 27.64
C LEU A 40 36.12 -2.95 28.91
N ARG A 41 34.96 -2.29 28.79
CA ARG A 41 33.82 -2.59 29.68
C ARG A 41 33.18 -3.88 29.18
N SER A 42 33.19 -4.89 30.04
CA SER A 42 32.53 -6.18 29.80
C SER A 42 31.03 -5.99 29.59
N PHE A 43 30.53 -6.31 28.40
CA PHE A 43 29.10 -6.52 28.17
C PHE A 43 28.78 -7.98 28.47
N THR A 44 28.16 -8.22 29.64
CA THR A 44 27.55 -9.51 29.96
C THR A 44 26.25 -9.63 29.19
N VAL A 45 26.19 -10.51 28.19
CA VAL A 45 24.92 -10.92 27.56
C VAL A 45 24.23 -11.91 28.51
N GLN A 46 23.29 -11.42 29.33
CA GLN A 46 22.33 -12.30 29.99
C GLN A 46 21.31 -12.78 28.93
N THR A 47 21.42 -14.04 28.56
CA THR A 47 20.38 -14.78 27.83
C THR A 47 19.18 -14.96 28.75
N ALA A 48 18.13 -14.16 28.56
CA ALA A 48 16.84 -14.40 29.19
C ALA A 48 16.17 -15.62 28.52
N PHE A 49 16.37 -16.80 29.12
CA PHE A 49 15.50 -17.95 28.86
C PHE A 49 14.09 -17.61 29.33
N ARG A 50 13.17 -17.41 28.39
CA ARG A 50 11.73 -17.31 28.67
C ARG A 50 11.26 -18.68 29.15
N GLN A 51 11.01 -18.82 30.45
CA GLN A 51 10.33 -19.99 31.00
C GLN A 51 8.90 -20.05 30.45
N SER A 52 8.48 -21.23 30.00
CA SER A 52 7.12 -21.52 29.58
C SER A 52 6.15 -21.45 30.75
N ALA A 53 5.04 -20.73 30.57
CA ALA A 53 3.96 -20.65 31.56
C ALA A 53 3.29 -22.02 31.76
N PRO A 54 2.82 -22.36 32.97
CA PRO A 54 2.15 -23.63 33.24
C PRO A 54 0.77 -23.69 32.58
N ARG A 55 0.45 -24.86 32.05
CA ARG A 55 -0.78 -25.23 31.34
C ARG A 55 -1.98 -25.17 32.30
N ALA A 56 -2.93 -24.27 32.05
CA ALA A 56 -4.19 -24.22 32.78
C ALA A 56 -5.07 -25.43 32.43
N THR A 57 -5.65 -26.07 33.45
CA THR A 57 -6.59 -27.20 33.35
C THR A 57 -7.96 -26.76 32.84
N PRO A 58 -8.66 -27.57 32.02
CA PRO A 58 -9.96 -27.20 31.47
C PRO A 58 -11.08 -27.32 32.52
N LYS A 59 -11.96 -26.31 32.60
CA LYS A 59 -13.18 -26.35 33.42
C LYS A 59 -14.26 -27.25 32.78
N PRO A 60 -15.06 -27.96 33.58
CA PRO A 60 -16.08 -28.90 33.07
C PRO A 60 -17.30 -28.16 32.47
N LYS A 61 -17.88 -28.76 31.43
CA LYS A 61 -19.13 -28.30 30.78
C LYS A 61 -20.35 -28.59 31.67
N PRO A 62 -21.33 -27.68 31.79
CA PRO A 62 -22.56 -27.97 32.53
C PRO A 62 -23.56 -28.77 31.68
N THR A 63 -24.16 -29.78 32.31
CA THR A 63 -25.25 -30.62 31.78
C THR A 63 -26.63 -29.96 31.92
N PRO A 64 -27.59 -30.21 31.00
CA PRO A 64 -28.89 -29.55 31.00
C PRO A 64 -29.97 -30.36 31.74
N LYS A 65 -30.99 -29.67 32.31
CA LYS A 65 -32.32 -30.20 32.71
C LYS A 65 -33.18 -29.07 33.36
N PRO A 66 -34.52 -29.22 33.49
CA PRO A 66 -35.56 -29.11 32.46
C PRO A 66 -36.58 -27.98 32.75
N ARG A 67 -37.45 -27.65 31.78
CA ARG A 67 -38.55 -26.66 31.90
C ARG A 67 -39.77 -27.23 32.64
N ILE A 68 -40.38 -26.44 33.54
CA ILE A 68 -41.81 -26.54 33.92
C ILE A 68 -42.39 -25.12 34.15
N ARG A 69 -43.65 -24.94 33.71
CA ARG A 69 -44.47 -23.72 33.67
C ARG A 69 -45.25 -23.45 34.98
N GLN A 70 -45.62 -22.19 35.22
CA GLN A 70 -46.94 -21.63 35.66
C GLN A 70 -46.73 -20.34 36.50
N LEU A 71 -47.26 -19.17 36.12
CA LEU A 71 -48.63 -18.61 36.16
C LEU A 71 -48.96 -17.87 37.49
N SER A 72 -49.35 -16.59 37.34
CA SER A 72 -50.38 -15.85 38.08
C SER A 72 -50.05 -14.87 39.23
N LEU A 73 -50.43 -13.61 38.94
CA LEU A 73 -51.23 -12.65 39.74
C LEU A 73 -50.68 -11.88 40.97
N LEU A 74 -50.60 -10.56 40.74
CA LEU A 74 -51.26 -9.42 41.42
C LEU A 74 -51.24 -9.25 42.96
N ALA A 75 -50.61 -8.12 43.34
CA ALA A 75 -51.23 -6.90 43.90
C ALA A 75 -51.17 -6.60 45.42
N ALA A 76 -51.14 -5.27 45.63
CA ALA A 76 -51.40 -4.46 46.82
C ALA A 76 -50.30 -4.44 47.91
N SER A 77 -49.99 -3.36 48.62
CA SER A 77 -50.11 -1.88 48.51
C SER A 77 -49.72 -1.35 49.90
N THR A 78 -49.01 -0.23 50.01
CA THR A 78 -49.21 0.90 50.95
C THR A 78 -47.91 1.63 51.26
N GLY A 79 -47.96 2.98 51.29
CA GLY A 79 -47.00 3.78 52.06
C GLY A 79 -46.40 4.99 51.33
N LEU A 80 -47.18 6.08 51.27
CA LEU A 80 -46.87 7.50 51.01
C LEU A 80 -45.40 8.00 51.18
N GLY A 81 -44.98 8.93 50.29
CA GLY A 81 -44.03 9.99 50.69
C GLY A 81 -43.25 10.76 49.61
N LEU A 82 -43.90 11.73 48.94
CA LEU A 82 -43.39 13.07 48.53
C LEU A 82 -42.44 13.27 47.29
N LEU A 83 -43.02 13.89 46.23
CA LEU A 83 -42.54 14.90 45.24
C LEU A 83 -41.07 14.85 44.71
N THR A 84 -40.70 14.98 43.41
CA THR A 84 -41.35 15.40 42.14
C THR A 84 -40.41 15.18 40.92
N LEU A 85 -41.01 14.87 39.75
CA LEU A 85 -40.60 15.12 38.33
C LEU A 85 -39.21 14.64 37.82
N LEU A 86 -39.11 13.54 37.06
CA LEU A 86 -39.42 13.30 35.62
C LEU A 86 -38.17 13.38 34.72
N SER A 87 -37.60 12.22 34.36
CA SER A 87 -37.23 11.84 32.98
C SER A 87 -36.75 10.39 32.93
N VAL A 88 -37.19 9.70 31.88
CA VAL A 88 -37.32 8.25 31.75
C VAL A 88 -35.98 7.60 31.36
N PHE A 89 -35.49 6.64 32.16
CA PHE A 89 -34.53 5.62 31.73
C PHE A 89 -35.21 4.25 31.85
N GLN A 90 -35.44 3.59 30.72
CA GLN A 90 -35.69 2.15 30.66
C GLN A 90 -34.50 1.49 29.93
N PRO A 91 -33.96 0.38 30.48
CA PRO A 91 -32.92 -0.41 29.85
C PRO A 91 -33.52 -1.36 28.80
N VAL A 92 -32.94 -1.37 27.59
CA VAL A 92 -33.32 -2.27 26.50
C VAL A 92 -32.67 -3.64 26.71
N SER A 93 -33.47 -4.71 26.72
CA SER A 93 -33.02 -6.11 26.64
C SER A 93 -32.64 -6.48 25.19
N PRO A 94 -31.77 -7.49 24.98
CA PRO A 94 -31.19 -7.77 23.67
C PRO A 94 -32.18 -8.54 22.79
N ALA A 95 -32.57 -7.95 21.67
CA ALA A 95 -33.21 -8.66 20.57
C ALA A 95 -32.19 -8.89 19.45
N SER A 96 -32.22 -10.11 18.92
CA SER A 96 -31.41 -10.64 17.83
C SER A 96 -31.37 -9.69 16.62
N ILE A 97 -30.16 -9.46 16.10
CA ILE A 97 -29.97 -8.79 14.81
C ILE A 97 -30.35 -9.78 13.71
N GLU A 98 -31.55 -9.63 13.16
CA GLU A 98 -31.87 -10.10 11.81
C GLU A 98 -31.21 -9.14 10.80
N LEU A 99 -30.59 -9.71 9.77
CA LEU A 99 -30.08 -8.94 8.62
C LEU A 99 -31.26 -8.24 7.93
N PRO A 100 -31.16 -6.93 7.59
CA PRO A 100 -32.12 -6.31 6.70
C PRO A 100 -31.85 -6.79 5.28
N THR A 101 -32.65 -7.74 4.82
CA THR A 101 -32.95 -7.89 3.39
C THR A 101 -33.84 -6.73 2.98
N GLY A 102 -33.29 -5.76 2.26
CA GLY A 102 -34.05 -4.62 1.76
C GLY A 102 -33.15 -3.52 1.24
N VAL A 103 -32.65 -3.69 0.02
CA VAL A 103 -32.08 -2.60 -0.76
C VAL A 103 -33.25 -1.73 -1.21
N PRO A 104 -33.31 -0.42 -0.90
CA PRO A 104 -34.28 0.45 -1.56
C PRO A 104 -33.82 0.65 -3.00
N ALA A 105 -34.67 0.25 -3.94
CA ALA A 105 -34.48 0.56 -5.36
C ALA A 105 -34.45 2.08 -5.54
N SER A 106 -33.34 2.60 -6.05
CA SER A 106 -33.22 3.97 -6.53
C SER A 106 -34.23 4.25 -7.66
N PRO A 107 -34.81 5.45 -7.74
CA PRO A 107 -35.79 5.76 -8.78
C PRO A 107 -35.12 5.76 -10.15
N SER A 108 -35.56 4.81 -10.99
CA SER A 108 -35.14 4.62 -12.37
C SER A 108 -35.49 5.84 -13.21
N ALA A 109 -34.49 6.45 -13.85
CA ALA A 109 -34.72 7.15 -15.11
C ALA A 109 -35.21 6.09 -16.13
N GLN A 110 -36.30 6.37 -16.82
CA GLN A 110 -36.90 5.46 -17.80
C GLN A 110 -36.12 5.55 -19.12
N ALA A 111 -35.39 4.50 -19.47
CA ALA A 111 -34.80 4.30 -20.79
C ALA A 111 -35.79 3.54 -21.72
N PRO A 112 -35.72 3.72 -23.05
CA PRO A 112 -36.59 3.03 -23.99
C PRO A 112 -36.31 1.52 -23.99
N ILE A 113 -37.37 0.72 -23.90
CA ILE A 113 -37.30 -0.73 -24.04
C ILE A 113 -37.21 -1.04 -25.54
N ASP A 114 -36.02 -1.37 -26.02
CA ASP A 114 -35.83 -2.13 -27.25
C ASP A 114 -35.06 -3.42 -26.93
N GLY A 115 -35.62 -4.54 -27.41
CA GLY A 115 -35.42 -5.88 -26.87
C GLY A 115 -34.32 -6.71 -27.52
N ASP A 116 -34.41 -8.00 -27.15
CA ASP A 116 -33.75 -9.19 -27.71
C ASP A 116 -32.48 -9.73 -27.00
N SER A 117 -32.54 -9.82 -25.68
CA SER A 117 -31.64 -10.72 -24.91
C SER A 117 -32.25 -11.14 -23.58
N ASP A 118 -32.20 -12.44 -23.29
CA ASP A 118 -32.76 -13.14 -22.13
C ASP A 118 -32.09 -12.79 -20.76
N ASP A 119 -31.24 -11.77 -20.71
CA ASP A 119 -30.45 -11.42 -19.52
C ASP A 119 -31.12 -10.41 -18.57
N GLY A 120 -32.28 -9.85 -18.95
CA GLY A 120 -33.08 -8.95 -18.11
C GLY A 120 -32.43 -7.59 -17.81
N LEU A 121 -31.32 -7.25 -18.46
CA LEU A 121 -30.56 -6.02 -18.24
C LEU A 121 -30.98 -4.92 -19.23
N PRO A 122 -31.19 -3.67 -18.78
CA PRO A 122 -31.51 -2.56 -19.68
C PRO A 122 -30.35 -2.30 -20.67
N ARG A 123 -30.69 -1.72 -21.82
CA ARG A 123 -29.74 -1.37 -22.88
C ARG A 123 -29.57 0.15 -22.95
N TYR A 124 -28.32 0.60 -23.01
CA TYR A 124 -27.94 2.00 -23.04
C TYR A 124 -27.12 2.32 -24.30
N ARG A 125 -27.41 3.45 -24.93
CA ARG A 125 -26.58 4.03 -25.99
C ARG A 125 -25.29 4.60 -25.39
N LEU A 126 -24.21 4.63 -26.17
CA LEU A 126 -22.96 5.30 -25.76
C LEU A 126 -23.17 6.78 -25.47
N SER A 127 -24.11 7.44 -26.15
CA SER A 127 -24.49 8.82 -25.87
C SER A 127 -25.07 8.99 -24.47
N GLU A 128 -25.87 8.03 -24.00
CA GLU A 128 -26.44 8.03 -22.65
C GLU A 128 -25.35 7.77 -21.61
N VAL A 129 -24.48 6.78 -21.83
CA VAL A 129 -23.37 6.50 -20.92
C VAL A 129 -22.44 7.73 -20.80
N LYS A 130 -22.23 8.49 -21.88
CA LYS A 130 -21.39 9.69 -21.87
C LYS A 130 -21.91 10.82 -20.98
N GLU A 131 -23.22 10.88 -20.73
CA GLU A 131 -23.81 11.83 -19.76
C GLU A 131 -23.37 11.52 -18.32
N HIS A 132 -23.00 10.26 -18.05
CA HIS A 132 -22.47 9.77 -16.80
C HIS A 132 -20.93 9.90 -16.71
N GLY A 133 -20.42 11.06 -17.14
CA GLY A 133 -18.98 11.36 -17.20
C GLY A 133 -18.32 11.74 -15.86
N PRO A 134 -17.08 12.25 -15.87
CA PRO A 134 -16.25 12.48 -14.67
C PRO A 134 -16.84 13.47 -13.66
N LYS A 135 -17.74 14.35 -14.09
CA LYS A 135 -18.40 15.37 -13.26
C LYS A 135 -19.83 14.99 -12.86
N SER A 136 -20.29 13.81 -13.26
CA SER A 136 -21.62 13.31 -12.92
C SER A 136 -21.65 12.89 -11.45
N GLU A 137 -22.79 13.09 -10.78
CA GLU A 137 -23.06 12.49 -9.46
C GLU A 137 -23.14 10.95 -9.55
N ARG A 138 -23.42 10.43 -10.75
CA ARG A 138 -23.45 9.00 -11.06
C ARG A 138 -22.50 8.67 -12.19
N PRO A 139 -21.19 8.56 -11.94
CA PRO A 139 -20.23 8.19 -12.97
C PRO A 139 -20.43 6.73 -13.39
N TRP A 140 -20.59 6.50 -14.70
CA TRP A 140 -20.71 5.17 -15.27
C TRP A 140 -19.47 4.82 -16.09
N VAL A 141 -19.20 3.54 -16.21
CA VAL A 141 -18.12 3.02 -17.04
C VAL A 141 -18.57 1.79 -17.81
N ILE A 142 -17.84 1.47 -18.87
CA ILE A 142 -18.11 0.29 -19.72
C ILE A 142 -16.93 -0.68 -19.61
N TYR A 143 -17.24 -1.96 -19.48
CA TYR A 143 -16.29 -3.06 -19.65
C TYR A 143 -16.94 -4.20 -20.42
N GLU A 144 -16.30 -4.62 -21.50
CA GLU A 144 -16.84 -5.51 -22.52
C GLU A 144 -18.13 -4.93 -23.12
N ASP A 145 -19.28 -5.59 -22.93
CA ASP A 145 -20.59 -5.12 -23.39
C ASP A 145 -21.46 -4.56 -22.24
N LYS A 146 -20.93 -4.48 -21.01
CA LYS A 146 -21.69 -4.12 -19.80
C LYS A 146 -21.43 -2.69 -19.34
N VAL A 147 -22.47 -2.07 -18.78
CA VAL A 147 -22.44 -0.73 -18.17
C VAL A 147 -22.49 -0.88 -16.66
N TYR A 148 -21.60 -0.15 -15.98
CA TYR A 148 -21.43 -0.23 -14.53
C TYR A 148 -21.56 1.16 -13.92
N ASP A 149 -22.33 1.25 -12.83
CA ASP A 149 -22.39 2.45 -12.01
C ASP A 149 -21.40 2.35 -10.87
N ILE A 150 -20.34 3.14 -10.93
CA ILE A 150 -19.23 3.06 -9.98
C ILE A 150 -19.34 4.09 -8.85
N THR A 151 -20.46 4.82 -8.69
CA THR A 151 -20.63 5.88 -7.67
C THR A 151 -20.11 5.45 -6.30
N ASP A 152 -20.59 4.30 -5.80
CA ASP A 152 -20.27 3.82 -4.45
C ASP A 152 -18.86 3.22 -4.35
N TRP A 153 -18.21 2.96 -5.50
CA TRP A 153 -16.85 2.42 -5.55
C TRP A 153 -15.76 3.49 -5.61
N VAL A 154 -16.06 4.69 -6.11
CA VAL A 154 -15.06 5.76 -6.33
C VAL A 154 -14.21 6.01 -5.08
N ALA A 155 -14.84 6.15 -3.91
CA ALA A 155 -14.15 6.43 -2.65
C ALA A 155 -13.28 5.26 -2.14
N ALA A 156 -13.58 4.02 -2.54
CA ALA A 156 -12.84 2.82 -2.16
C ALA A 156 -11.77 2.43 -3.18
N HIS A 157 -11.74 3.09 -4.34
CA HIS A 157 -10.80 2.77 -5.40
C HIS A 157 -9.35 3.08 -4.95
N PRO A 158 -8.41 2.11 -5.05
CA PRO A 158 -7.04 2.30 -4.60
C PRO A 158 -6.28 3.43 -5.31
N GLY A 159 -6.71 3.84 -6.51
CA GLY A 159 -6.15 4.98 -7.23
C GLY A 159 -6.86 6.31 -6.97
N GLY A 160 -7.80 6.36 -6.02
CA GLY A 160 -8.63 7.54 -5.75
C GLY A 160 -9.46 7.96 -6.97
N GLU A 161 -9.64 9.28 -7.13
CA GLU A 161 -10.44 9.90 -8.18
C GLU A 161 -9.89 9.69 -9.61
N VAL A 162 -8.69 9.12 -9.76
CA VAL A 162 -8.14 8.75 -11.08
C VAL A 162 -9.08 7.82 -11.86
N ILE A 163 -9.91 7.02 -11.17
CA ILE A 163 -10.93 6.18 -11.81
C ILE A 163 -11.94 6.99 -12.63
N LEU A 164 -12.22 8.24 -12.23
CA LEU A 164 -13.17 9.11 -12.92
C LEU A 164 -12.70 9.50 -14.32
N ARG A 165 -11.41 9.34 -14.65
CA ARG A 165 -10.92 9.56 -16.03
C ARG A 165 -11.61 8.67 -17.05
N ALA A 166 -12.02 7.47 -16.63
CA ALA A 166 -12.72 6.53 -17.50
C ALA A 166 -14.25 6.70 -17.48
N ALA A 167 -14.79 7.58 -16.62
CA ALA A 167 -16.22 7.79 -16.51
C ALA A 167 -16.80 8.36 -17.80
N GLY A 168 -17.95 7.83 -18.19
CA GLY A 168 -18.61 8.10 -19.47
C GLY A 168 -18.06 7.31 -20.66
N GLY A 169 -17.19 6.31 -20.42
CA GLY A 169 -16.54 5.56 -21.49
C GLY A 169 -16.05 4.16 -21.10
N CYS A 170 -15.25 3.59 -22.00
CA CYS A 170 -14.70 2.23 -21.92
C CYS A 170 -13.44 2.18 -21.05
N ILE A 171 -13.36 1.22 -20.13
CA ILE A 171 -12.22 1.11 -19.18
C ILE A 171 -11.07 0.24 -19.71
N GLU A 172 -11.32 -0.58 -20.73
CA GLU A 172 -10.35 -1.54 -21.28
C GLU A 172 -9.01 -0.89 -21.66
N PRO A 173 -8.95 0.27 -22.33
CA PRO A 173 -7.67 0.87 -22.65
C PRO A 173 -6.87 1.26 -21.40
N TYR A 174 -7.55 1.70 -20.32
CA TYR A 174 -6.90 1.92 -19.03
C TYR A 174 -6.44 0.62 -18.39
N TRP A 175 -7.20 -0.48 -18.49
CA TRP A 175 -6.81 -1.78 -17.94
C TRP A 175 -5.65 -2.42 -18.71
N ASP A 176 -5.51 -2.11 -20.00
CA ASP A 176 -4.36 -2.49 -20.82
C ASP A 176 -3.07 -1.81 -20.34
N ILE A 177 -3.18 -0.57 -19.88
CA ILE A 177 -2.10 0.19 -19.26
C ILE A 177 -1.84 -0.32 -17.82
N PHE A 178 -2.88 -0.39 -16.99
CA PHE A 178 -2.82 -0.77 -15.57
C PHE A 178 -3.26 -2.22 -15.39
N SER A 179 -2.40 -3.15 -15.78
CA SER A 179 -2.71 -4.59 -15.86
C SER A 179 -3.20 -5.25 -14.56
N ILE A 180 -3.01 -4.62 -13.38
CA ILE A 180 -3.56 -5.11 -12.10
C ILE A 180 -5.08 -5.29 -12.13
N HIS A 181 -5.77 -4.47 -12.92
CA HIS A 181 -7.23 -4.54 -13.05
C HIS A 181 -7.71 -5.76 -13.84
N LYS A 182 -6.83 -6.41 -14.62
CA LYS A 182 -7.16 -7.66 -15.33
C LYS A 182 -7.24 -8.88 -14.41
N SER A 183 -6.98 -8.71 -13.11
CA SER A 183 -7.09 -9.81 -12.14
C SER A 183 -8.55 -10.19 -11.88
N GLN A 184 -8.80 -11.48 -11.62
CA GLN A 184 -10.17 -11.97 -11.35
C GLN A 184 -10.82 -11.25 -10.17
N TYR A 185 -10.06 -10.96 -9.11
CA TYR A 185 -10.53 -10.23 -7.95
C TYR A 185 -11.13 -8.85 -8.29
N VAL A 186 -10.50 -8.12 -9.22
CA VAL A 186 -11.02 -6.81 -9.65
C VAL A 186 -12.28 -6.96 -10.49
N ARG A 187 -12.36 -8.00 -11.33
CA ARG A 187 -13.58 -8.33 -12.08
C ARG A 187 -14.75 -8.69 -11.17
N ASP A 188 -14.48 -9.45 -10.11
CA ASP A 188 -15.50 -9.84 -9.11
C ASP A 188 -16.03 -8.63 -8.34
N ILE A 189 -15.20 -7.59 -8.14
CA ILE A 189 -15.65 -6.30 -7.59
C ILE A 189 -16.52 -5.58 -8.61
N LEU A 190 -16.04 -5.42 -9.85
CA LEU A 190 -16.74 -4.67 -10.90
C LEU A 190 -18.14 -5.23 -11.20
N GLU A 191 -18.29 -6.56 -11.24
CA GLU A 191 -19.56 -7.22 -11.53
C GLU A 191 -20.70 -6.84 -10.55
N GLN A 192 -20.37 -6.45 -9.31
CA GLN A 192 -21.36 -6.01 -8.32
C GLN A 192 -22.04 -4.69 -8.69
N TYR A 193 -21.45 -3.94 -9.64
CA TYR A 193 -21.88 -2.60 -10.04
C TYR A 193 -22.60 -2.58 -11.40
N VAL A 194 -22.93 -3.74 -11.97
CA VAL A 194 -23.61 -3.81 -13.28
C VAL A 194 -25.00 -3.17 -13.20
N VAL A 195 -25.28 -2.24 -14.11
CA VAL A 195 -26.59 -1.58 -14.23
C VAL A 195 -27.26 -1.84 -15.57
N GLY A 196 -26.52 -2.31 -16.58
CA GLY A 196 -27.08 -2.69 -17.87
C GLY A 196 -26.02 -3.12 -18.86
N LYS A 197 -26.35 -3.02 -20.14
CA LYS A 197 -25.43 -3.28 -21.25
C LYS A 197 -25.50 -2.21 -22.33
N VAL A 198 -24.45 -2.14 -23.13
CA VAL A 198 -24.41 -1.28 -24.31
C VAL A 198 -25.38 -1.82 -25.35
N HIS A 199 -26.12 -0.93 -26.00
CA HIS A 199 -27.04 -1.29 -27.08
C HIS A 199 -26.28 -1.83 -28.30
N SER A 200 -26.85 -2.85 -28.97
CA SER A 200 -26.26 -3.52 -30.13
C SER A 200 -25.73 -2.59 -31.23
N ASP A 201 -26.40 -1.48 -31.52
CA ASP A 201 -26.02 -0.62 -32.66
C ASP A 201 -24.77 0.21 -32.36
N ASP A 202 -24.36 0.29 -31.09
CA ASP A 202 -23.12 0.93 -30.67
C ASP A 202 -21.97 -0.09 -30.46
N LEU A 203 -22.20 -1.37 -30.80
CA LEU A 203 -21.20 -2.43 -30.72
C LEU A 203 -20.63 -2.75 -32.11
N GLU A 204 -19.31 -2.67 -32.25
CA GLU A 204 -18.56 -3.23 -33.38
C GLU A 204 -17.85 -4.52 -32.94
N ASN A 205 -18.13 -5.65 -33.61
CA ASN A 205 -17.62 -6.97 -33.26
C ASN A 205 -17.86 -7.36 -31.79
N GLY A 206 -19.01 -6.95 -31.24
CA GLY A 206 -19.41 -7.22 -29.85
C GLY A 206 -18.68 -6.36 -28.82
N ARG A 207 -18.03 -5.27 -29.22
CA ARG A 207 -17.39 -4.31 -28.32
C ARG A 207 -17.81 -2.88 -28.62
N PRO A 208 -17.97 -2.02 -27.61
CA PRO A 208 -18.23 -0.60 -27.81
C PRO A 208 -17.05 0.05 -28.52
N LEU A 209 -17.33 1.11 -29.29
CA LEU A 209 -16.29 1.95 -29.85
C LEU A 209 -15.41 2.52 -28.72
N GLN A 210 -14.10 2.37 -28.83
CA GLN A 210 -13.15 2.79 -27.81
C GLN A 210 -12.37 4.02 -28.29
N ASP A 211 -12.36 5.08 -27.49
CA ASP A 211 -11.47 6.20 -27.73
C ASP A 211 -10.02 5.78 -27.47
N ALA A 212 -9.10 6.22 -28.33
CA ALA A 212 -7.67 6.04 -28.09
C ALA A 212 -7.25 6.88 -26.88
N ILE A 213 -6.58 6.25 -25.91
CA ILE A 213 -6.12 6.90 -24.69
C ILE A 213 -4.61 7.12 -24.79
N GLU A 214 -4.17 8.33 -24.46
CA GLU A 214 -2.74 8.63 -24.34
C GLU A 214 -2.13 7.78 -23.22
N ASP A 215 -1.06 7.07 -23.53
CA ASP A 215 -0.36 6.20 -22.58
C ASP A 215 0.49 7.04 -21.62
N PRO A 216 0.13 7.13 -20.33
CA PRO A 216 0.83 7.99 -19.38
C PRO A 216 2.25 7.48 -19.04
N PHE A 217 2.59 6.26 -19.46
CA PHE A 217 3.91 5.66 -19.25
C PHE A 217 4.86 5.85 -20.45
N VAL A 218 4.47 6.64 -21.46
CA VAL A 218 5.32 6.88 -22.64
C VAL A 218 6.69 7.46 -22.28
N SER A 219 6.72 8.27 -21.23
CA SER A 219 7.93 8.95 -20.73
C SER A 219 8.61 8.19 -19.58
N ASP A 220 8.16 6.98 -19.23
CA ASP A 220 8.82 6.19 -18.19
C ASP A 220 10.26 5.87 -18.61
N PRO A 221 11.25 6.04 -17.73
CA PRO A 221 12.65 5.82 -18.08
C PRO A 221 12.95 4.33 -18.31
N GLU A 222 13.88 4.07 -19.24
CA GLU A 222 14.39 2.74 -19.47
C GLU A 222 15.10 2.19 -18.21
N ARG A 223 14.92 0.90 -17.95
CA ARG A 223 15.49 0.21 -16.80
C ARG A 223 16.52 -0.84 -17.24
N ASP A 224 17.49 -1.11 -16.37
CA ASP A 224 18.51 -2.13 -16.63
C ASP A 224 17.85 -3.49 -16.90
N ARG A 225 18.29 -4.15 -17.98
CA ARG A 225 17.74 -5.44 -18.43
C ARG A 225 18.04 -6.59 -17.47
N ARG A 226 19.00 -6.43 -16.55
CA ARG A 226 19.28 -7.40 -15.50
C ARG A 226 18.13 -7.50 -14.49
N LEU A 227 17.43 -6.39 -14.22
CA LEU A 227 16.31 -6.38 -13.28
C LEU A 227 15.25 -7.41 -13.69
N ARG A 228 14.74 -8.18 -12.72
CA ARG A 228 13.64 -9.10 -12.99
C ARG A 228 12.32 -8.34 -12.98
N CYS A 229 11.88 -7.95 -14.19
CA CYS A 229 10.60 -7.27 -14.39
C CYS A 229 9.41 -8.17 -14.01
N ILE A 230 8.54 -7.67 -13.15
CA ILE A 230 7.27 -8.29 -12.75
C ILE A 230 6.12 -7.67 -13.54
N THR A 231 6.09 -6.34 -13.65
CA THR A 231 5.16 -5.59 -14.51
C THR A 231 5.90 -4.49 -15.26
N LYS A 232 5.50 -4.25 -16.51
CA LYS A 232 6.05 -3.15 -17.32
C LYS A 232 5.40 -1.80 -17.00
N LYS A 233 4.08 -1.78 -16.81
CA LYS A 233 3.29 -0.56 -16.56
C LYS A 233 2.29 -0.81 -15.41
N PRO A 234 2.42 -0.10 -14.29
CA PRO A 234 3.61 0.63 -13.85
C PRO A 234 4.83 -0.30 -13.73
N CYS A 235 6.04 0.25 -13.89
CA CYS A 235 7.26 -0.54 -13.80
C CYS A 235 7.47 -1.07 -12.37
N ASN A 236 7.50 -2.39 -12.23
CA ASN A 236 7.88 -3.06 -10.99
C ASN A 236 8.88 -4.16 -11.33
N ALA A 237 10.07 -4.05 -10.78
CA ALA A 237 11.17 -4.96 -11.07
C ALA A 237 12.04 -5.12 -9.83
N GLU A 238 12.61 -6.30 -9.63
CA GLU A 238 13.49 -6.55 -8.49
C GLU A 238 14.92 -6.84 -8.89
N THR A 239 15.83 -6.56 -7.97
CA THR A 239 17.24 -6.95 -8.05
C THR A 239 17.35 -8.46 -8.29
N PRO A 240 18.22 -8.92 -9.22
CA PRO A 240 18.47 -10.35 -9.40
C PRO A 240 18.87 -11.01 -8.08
N GLY A 241 18.30 -12.18 -7.79
CA GLY A 241 18.49 -12.83 -6.48
C GLY A 241 19.93 -13.27 -6.23
N ASP A 242 20.68 -13.56 -7.29
CA ASP A 242 22.11 -13.85 -7.29
C ASP A 242 22.98 -12.61 -7.10
N GLU A 243 22.50 -11.41 -7.47
CA GLU A 243 23.23 -10.14 -7.29
C GLU A 243 23.02 -9.50 -5.90
N LEU A 244 22.00 -9.92 -5.14
CA LEU A 244 21.64 -9.31 -3.85
C LEU A 244 22.76 -9.24 -2.81
N ALA A 245 23.69 -10.20 -2.85
CA ALA A 245 24.77 -10.33 -1.87
C ALA A 245 26.15 -9.99 -2.45
N GLU A 246 26.23 -9.57 -3.72
CA GLU A 246 27.50 -9.27 -4.39
C GLU A 246 28.16 -7.97 -3.87
N SER A 247 27.34 -7.02 -3.41
CA SER A 247 27.80 -5.77 -2.81
C SER A 247 26.93 -5.39 -1.61
N PHE A 248 27.55 -4.77 -0.61
CA PHE A 248 26.82 -4.22 0.54
C PHE A 248 25.89 -3.06 0.13
N LEU A 249 26.33 -2.25 -0.85
CA LEU A 249 25.51 -1.22 -1.49
C LEU A 249 25.06 -1.74 -2.86
N THR A 250 23.75 -1.85 -3.05
CA THR A 250 23.16 -2.26 -4.32
C THR A 250 23.42 -1.18 -5.37
N PRO A 251 23.99 -1.49 -6.54
CA PRO A 251 24.15 -0.53 -7.63
C PRO A 251 22.81 0.07 -8.05
N ASN A 252 22.78 1.37 -8.37
CA ASN A 252 21.56 2.12 -8.72
C ASN A 252 20.80 1.47 -9.88
N GLU A 253 21.52 0.92 -10.87
CA GLU A 253 20.95 0.28 -12.05
C GLU A 253 20.16 -1.00 -11.70
N THR A 254 20.52 -1.64 -10.59
CA THR A 254 19.90 -2.88 -10.11
C THR A 254 19.14 -2.71 -8.80
N PHE A 255 18.97 -1.48 -8.32
CA PHE A 255 18.13 -1.19 -7.17
C PHE A 255 16.68 -1.54 -7.51
N TYR A 256 15.96 -2.25 -6.63
CA TYR A 256 14.60 -2.68 -6.96
C TYR A 256 13.70 -1.47 -7.24
N VAL A 257 12.84 -1.59 -8.25
CA VAL A 257 11.91 -0.54 -8.68
C VAL A 257 10.50 -0.96 -8.29
N ARG A 258 9.82 -0.13 -7.50
CA ARG A 258 8.40 -0.31 -7.18
C ARG A 258 7.64 0.97 -7.49
N ASN A 259 6.96 1.01 -8.63
CA ASN A 259 6.08 2.11 -8.98
C ASN A 259 4.60 1.71 -8.86
N HIS A 260 3.79 2.58 -8.26
CA HIS A 260 2.33 2.48 -8.28
C HIS A 260 1.73 3.19 -9.50
N MET A 261 2.38 4.27 -9.95
CA MET A 261 1.95 5.14 -11.07
C MET A 261 3.09 5.35 -12.07
N TRP A 262 2.92 6.22 -13.06
CA TRP A 262 3.99 6.64 -13.98
C TRP A 262 5.06 7.45 -13.25
N VAL A 263 6.25 7.55 -13.83
CA VAL A 263 7.34 8.36 -13.29
C VAL A 263 7.12 9.83 -13.70
N PRO A 264 6.99 10.78 -12.75
CA PRO A 264 6.90 12.20 -13.08
C PRO A 264 8.13 12.67 -13.85
N VAL A 265 7.90 13.48 -14.89
CA VAL A 265 8.98 14.06 -15.69
C VAL A 265 9.28 15.45 -15.17
N ILE A 266 10.53 15.68 -14.78
CA ILE A 266 11.06 16.99 -14.41
C ILE A 266 12.18 17.31 -15.39
N ASP A 267 12.15 18.52 -15.97
CA ASP A 267 13.24 19.00 -16.79
C ASP A 267 14.50 19.14 -15.93
N GLU A 268 15.61 18.54 -16.37
CA GLU A 268 16.87 18.56 -15.65
C GLU A 268 17.39 19.99 -15.44
N THR A 269 17.12 20.91 -16.37
CA THR A 269 17.52 22.32 -16.21
C THR A 269 16.71 23.04 -15.13
N GLU A 270 15.53 22.54 -14.78
CA GLU A 270 14.63 23.09 -13.78
C GLU A 270 14.62 22.30 -12.47
N ALA A 271 15.43 21.25 -12.36
CA ALA A 271 15.43 20.35 -11.20
C ALA A 271 15.70 21.08 -9.88
N ASP A 272 16.60 22.07 -9.88
CA ASP A 272 16.89 22.88 -8.69
C ASP A 272 15.79 23.90 -8.36
N ASN A 273 14.95 24.27 -9.34
CA ASN A 273 13.81 25.16 -9.16
C ASN A 273 12.55 24.42 -8.68
N HIS A 274 12.55 23.08 -8.75
CA HIS A 274 11.43 22.28 -8.28
C HIS A 274 11.14 22.56 -6.79
N GLY A 275 9.88 22.87 -6.49
CA GLY A 275 9.43 23.32 -5.18
C GLY A 275 8.79 22.20 -4.34
N ILE A 276 9.19 22.10 -3.08
CA ILE A 276 8.58 21.25 -2.06
C ILE A 276 7.77 22.15 -1.12
N ALA A 277 6.46 21.89 -1.02
CA ALA A 277 5.57 22.59 -0.11
C ALA A 277 5.47 21.86 1.25
N VAL A 278 5.57 22.62 2.33
CA VAL A 278 5.37 22.18 3.71
C VAL A 278 4.20 22.97 4.27
N GLU A 279 3.07 22.30 4.45
CA GLU A 279 1.89 22.85 5.12
C GLU A 279 1.96 22.52 6.62
N LEU A 280 1.85 23.55 7.46
CA LEU A 280 1.85 23.44 8.91
C LEU A 280 0.43 23.24 9.47
N PRO A 281 0.29 22.79 10.72
CA PRO A 281 -1.02 22.57 11.35
C PRO A 281 -1.92 23.82 11.42
N ASP A 282 -1.34 25.02 11.40
CA ASP A 282 -2.05 26.30 11.39
C ASP A 282 -2.48 26.74 9.97
N GLY A 283 -2.16 25.95 8.95
CA GLY A 283 -2.44 26.22 7.54
C GLY A 283 -1.39 27.10 6.86
N GLU A 284 -0.32 27.51 7.54
CA GLU A 284 0.79 28.21 6.87
C GLU A 284 1.53 27.24 5.93
N VAL A 285 1.79 27.70 4.71
CA VAL A 285 2.53 26.95 3.70
C VAL A 285 3.88 27.59 3.45
N ARG A 286 4.95 26.80 3.60
CA ARG A 286 6.33 27.16 3.24
C ARG A 286 6.76 26.37 2.02
N VAL A 287 7.32 27.03 1.02
CA VAL A 287 7.81 26.38 -0.20
C VAL A 287 9.32 26.52 -0.25
N TYR A 288 10.01 25.39 -0.46
CA TYR A 288 11.46 25.33 -0.61
C TYR A 288 11.81 24.80 -1.99
N SER A 289 12.67 25.47 -2.73
CA SER A 289 13.23 24.86 -3.94
C SER A 289 14.28 23.80 -3.58
N VAL A 290 14.51 22.82 -4.45
CA VAL A 290 15.60 21.84 -4.27
C VAL A 290 16.95 22.55 -4.13
N GLY A 291 17.19 23.62 -4.89
CA GLY A 291 18.38 24.46 -4.79
C GLY A 291 18.50 25.15 -3.42
N GLU A 292 17.41 25.68 -2.88
CA GLU A 292 17.39 26.26 -1.53
C GLU A 292 17.70 25.21 -0.48
N LEU A 293 17.09 24.01 -0.56
CA LEU A 293 17.34 22.93 0.39
C LEU A 293 18.82 22.55 0.43
N LYS A 294 19.45 22.41 -0.74
CA LYS A 294 20.87 22.11 -0.88
C LYS A 294 21.78 23.19 -0.29
N ALA A 295 21.41 24.47 -0.45
CA ALA A 295 22.23 25.61 -0.03
C ALA A 295 22.06 25.96 1.46
N LYS A 296 20.83 25.85 1.98
CA LYS A 296 20.46 26.33 3.31
C LYS A 296 20.75 25.33 4.42
N PHE A 297 20.55 24.05 4.17
CA PHE A 297 20.62 23.02 5.21
C PHE A 297 21.90 22.20 5.11
N LYS A 298 22.34 21.68 6.26
CA LYS A 298 23.46 20.75 6.31
C LYS A 298 23.07 19.44 5.62
N GLN A 299 23.92 18.98 4.70
CA GLN A 299 23.76 17.65 4.12
C GLN A 299 24.15 16.55 5.11
N HIS A 300 23.35 15.49 5.11
CA HIS A 300 23.54 14.29 5.91
C HIS A 300 23.58 13.07 4.99
N SER A 301 24.34 12.06 5.41
CA SER A 301 24.36 10.76 4.75
C SER A 301 23.89 9.66 5.70
N ILE A 302 23.08 8.73 5.20
CA ILE A 302 22.67 7.52 5.91
C ILE A 302 22.76 6.33 4.97
N THR A 303 23.35 5.22 5.44
CA THR A 303 23.22 3.95 4.73
C THR A 303 22.01 3.22 5.27
N SER A 304 21.05 2.92 4.40
CA SER A 304 19.79 2.29 4.80
C SER A 304 19.31 1.30 3.73
N VAL A 305 18.63 0.27 4.22
CA VAL A 305 17.98 -0.75 3.41
C VAL A 305 16.53 -0.36 3.21
N LEU A 306 16.09 -0.43 1.95
CA LEU A 306 14.68 -0.41 1.62
C LEU A 306 14.21 -1.81 1.30
N GLN A 307 13.06 -2.18 1.86
CA GLN A 307 12.44 -3.46 1.63
C GLN A 307 10.96 -3.23 1.36
N CYS A 308 10.49 -3.71 0.21
CA CYS A 308 9.07 -3.74 -0.08
C CYS A 308 8.37 -4.65 0.94
N SER A 309 7.22 -4.21 1.48
CA SER A 309 6.37 -5.05 2.34
C SER A 309 5.95 -6.36 1.66
N GLY A 310 5.91 -6.36 0.33
CA GLY A 310 5.63 -7.53 -0.50
C GLY A 310 6.82 -8.44 -0.78
N ASN A 311 8.03 -8.15 -0.26
CA ASN A 311 9.18 -9.01 -0.52
C ASN A 311 8.89 -10.45 -0.08
N ARG A 312 9.22 -11.43 -0.93
CA ARG A 312 8.90 -12.86 -0.77
C ARG A 312 7.42 -13.23 -0.79
N ARG A 313 6.53 -12.37 -1.32
CA ARG A 313 5.10 -12.71 -1.49
C ARG A 313 4.88 -13.98 -2.32
N ASN A 314 5.71 -14.24 -3.34
CA ASN A 314 5.62 -15.46 -4.14
C ASN A 314 5.79 -16.74 -3.29
N ASP A 315 6.66 -16.71 -2.28
CA ASP A 315 6.84 -17.85 -1.38
C ASP A 315 5.59 -18.09 -0.51
N MET A 316 4.92 -17.02 -0.05
CA MET A 316 3.63 -17.15 0.63
C MET A 316 2.57 -17.79 -0.26
N THR A 317 2.48 -17.34 -1.52
CA THR A 317 1.54 -17.90 -2.51
C THR A 317 1.80 -19.38 -2.77
N LYS A 318 3.07 -19.78 -2.88
CA LYS A 318 3.48 -21.17 -3.17
C LYS A 318 3.30 -22.12 -1.99
N HIS A 319 3.57 -21.66 -0.77
CA HIS A 319 3.72 -22.55 0.39
C HIS A 319 2.63 -22.43 1.45
N ALA A 320 1.81 -21.38 1.41
CA ALA A 320 0.73 -21.18 2.37
C ALA A 320 -0.63 -21.12 1.68
N LYS A 321 -0.96 -19.99 1.05
CA LYS A 321 -2.23 -19.75 0.34
C LYS A 321 -2.01 -18.69 -0.72
N LYS A 322 -2.83 -18.71 -1.77
CA LYS A 322 -2.85 -17.67 -2.81
C LYS A 322 -2.98 -16.28 -2.17
N THR A 323 -2.08 -15.36 -2.54
CA THR A 323 -2.08 -13.98 -2.06
C THR A 323 -2.38 -13.01 -3.19
N ASN A 324 -2.90 -11.83 -2.84
CA ASN A 324 -3.12 -10.73 -3.77
C ASN A 324 -1.88 -9.83 -3.88
N GLY A 325 -1.68 -9.23 -5.06
CA GLY A 325 -0.59 -8.30 -5.35
C GLY A 325 0.58 -8.91 -6.13
N LEU A 326 1.59 -8.08 -6.38
CA LEU A 326 2.78 -8.42 -7.16
C LEU A 326 3.54 -9.60 -6.54
N GLN A 327 3.84 -10.63 -7.33
CA GLN A 327 4.48 -11.85 -6.85
C GLN A 327 6.01 -11.71 -6.82
N TRP A 328 6.49 -10.83 -5.94
CA TRP A 328 7.92 -10.65 -5.65
C TRP A 328 8.57 -11.95 -5.17
N THR A 329 9.80 -12.20 -5.61
CA THR A 329 10.63 -13.28 -5.05
C THR A 329 11.48 -12.72 -3.92
N VAL A 330 12.80 -12.84 -3.95
CA VAL A 330 13.69 -12.41 -2.86
C VAL A 330 14.24 -10.99 -3.03
N GLY A 331 14.13 -10.42 -4.23
CA GLY A 331 14.86 -9.21 -4.64
C GLY A 331 14.16 -7.88 -4.40
N ALA A 332 12.99 -7.84 -3.76
CA ALA A 332 12.30 -6.58 -3.46
C ALA A 332 12.91 -5.90 -2.21
N ILE A 333 14.23 -5.79 -2.21
CA ILE A 333 15.08 -5.27 -1.15
C ILE A 333 16.39 -4.77 -1.76
N SER A 334 16.85 -3.58 -1.35
CA SER A 334 18.12 -3.01 -1.80
C SER A 334 18.70 -2.08 -0.73
N CYS A 335 20.03 -1.92 -0.72
CA CYS A 335 20.75 -1.10 0.25
C CYS A 335 21.48 0.03 -0.46
N ALA A 336 21.28 1.28 -0.02
CA ALA A 336 21.96 2.43 -0.60
C ALA A 336 22.48 3.39 0.48
N LYS A 337 23.44 4.22 0.09
CA LYS A 337 23.85 5.40 0.84
C LYS A 337 23.02 6.59 0.32
N TRP A 338 22.14 7.08 1.15
CA TRP A 338 21.25 8.21 0.89
C TRP A 338 21.91 9.50 1.37
N GLU A 339 21.79 10.56 0.58
CA GLU A 339 22.29 11.90 0.91
C GLU A 339 21.18 12.94 0.74
N GLY A 340 21.08 13.89 1.66
CA GLY A 340 20.12 14.98 1.57
C GLY A 340 20.07 15.83 2.84
N VAL A 341 18.92 16.45 3.09
CA VAL A 341 18.64 17.26 4.29
C VAL A 341 17.76 16.50 5.28
N ARG A 342 17.86 16.80 6.58
CA ARG A 342 16.98 16.16 7.57
C ARG A 342 15.61 16.81 7.52
N LEU A 343 14.56 15.99 7.42
CA LEU A 343 13.18 16.45 7.55
C LEU A 343 12.96 17.28 8.82
N ARG A 344 13.59 16.87 9.93
CA ARG A 344 13.55 17.60 11.21
C ARG A 344 13.96 19.07 11.05
N ASP A 345 15.03 19.33 10.31
CA ASP A 345 15.60 20.66 10.18
C ASP A 345 14.71 21.53 9.27
N VAL A 346 14.15 20.93 8.21
CA VAL A 346 13.17 21.59 7.33
C VAL A 346 11.89 21.95 8.09
N LEU A 347 11.35 21.03 8.90
CA LEU A 347 10.14 21.31 9.69
C LEU A 347 10.37 22.42 10.74
N ALA A 348 11.54 22.41 11.40
CA ALA A 348 11.88 23.46 12.35
C ALA A 348 12.02 24.83 11.67
N ASP A 349 12.65 24.87 10.50
CA ASP A 349 12.80 26.10 9.70
C ASP A 349 11.45 26.59 9.16
N ALA A 350 10.55 25.68 8.81
CA ALA A 350 9.20 26.02 8.36
C ALA A 350 8.37 26.72 9.47
N GLY A 351 8.71 26.48 10.74
CA GLY A 351 8.05 27.09 11.91
C GLY A 351 7.50 26.09 12.93
N LEU A 352 7.63 24.77 12.69
CA LEU A 352 7.13 23.76 13.61
C LEU A 352 8.00 23.69 14.88
N SER A 353 7.39 23.93 16.03
CA SER A 353 8.03 23.67 17.33
C SER A 353 8.25 22.17 17.52
N LEU A 354 9.51 21.73 17.47
CA LEU A 354 9.83 20.31 17.61
C LEU A 354 9.70 19.79 19.06
N ALA A 355 9.78 20.67 20.04
CA ALA A 355 9.65 20.33 21.45
C ALA A 355 8.17 20.20 21.86
N ASP A 356 7.34 21.05 21.29
CA ASP A 356 5.89 21.07 21.51
C ASP A 356 5.18 21.35 20.18
N PRO A 357 4.99 20.33 19.33
CA PRO A 357 4.39 20.50 18.02
C PRO A 357 2.86 20.74 18.08
N GLY A 358 2.27 20.76 19.27
CA GLY A 358 0.82 20.90 19.46
C GLY A 358 0.07 19.57 19.44
N GLU A 359 -1.22 19.61 19.78
CA GLU A 359 -2.04 18.40 19.84
C GLU A 359 -2.41 17.84 18.46
N ASP A 360 -2.51 18.72 17.47
CA ASP A 360 -2.96 18.37 16.12
C ASP A 360 -1.81 17.86 15.22
N ALA A 361 -0.56 18.22 15.55
CA ALA A 361 0.62 17.70 14.86
C ALA A 361 1.00 16.33 15.46
N ARG A 362 0.38 15.26 14.94
CA ARG A 362 0.71 13.87 15.29
C ARG A 362 1.49 13.12 14.21
N HIS A 363 1.28 13.51 12.96
CA HIS A 363 1.85 12.85 11.78
C HIS A 363 2.42 13.87 10.82
N VAL A 364 3.42 13.44 10.04
CA VAL A 364 3.82 14.11 8.81
C VAL A 364 3.32 13.27 7.65
N GLN A 365 2.62 13.92 6.74
CA GLN A 365 2.09 13.35 5.52
C GLN A 365 3.02 13.71 4.35
N PHE A 366 3.37 12.73 3.52
CA PHE A 366 4.11 12.94 2.28
C PHE A 366 3.20 12.66 1.08
N SER A 367 3.31 13.50 0.06
CA SER A 367 2.59 13.38 -1.22
C SER A 367 3.59 13.55 -2.37
N GLY A 368 3.66 12.57 -3.26
CA GLY A 368 4.48 12.63 -4.47
C GLY A 368 3.77 13.31 -5.64
N LEU A 369 4.51 13.68 -6.68
CA LEU A 369 3.97 14.34 -7.89
C LEU A 369 3.08 13.42 -8.73
N GLU A 370 3.25 12.10 -8.59
CA GLU A 370 2.44 11.10 -9.27
C GLU A 370 1.03 10.98 -8.68
N ALA A 371 0.80 11.54 -7.48
CA ALA A 371 -0.51 11.61 -6.85
C ALA A 371 -1.36 12.70 -7.52
N VAL A 372 -2.28 12.31 -8.38
CA VAL A 372 -3.40 13.16 -8.80
C VAL A 372 -4.46 13.05 -7.68
N SER A 373 -4.61 14.10 -6.86
CA SER A 373 -5.43 14.29 -5.62
C SER A 373 -6.67 13.40 -5.35
N PRO A 374 -7.11 13.20 -4.08
CA PRO A 374 -6.38 13.03 -2.82
C PRO A 374 -6.38 11.54 -2.36
N PRO A 375 -5.93 11.23 -1.12
CA PRO A 375 -4.68 10.54 -0.79
C PRO A 375 -4.69 9.03 -1.12
N SER A 376 -4.15 8.60 -2.26
CA SER A 376 -3.98 7.16 -2.55
C SER A 376 -2.55 6.66 -2.31
N THR A 377 -1.53 7.48 -2.61
CA THR A 377 -0.14 7.26 -2.18
C THR A 377 0.24 8.28 -1.14
N THR A 378 -0.05 7.95 0.11
CA THR A 378 0.20 8.84 1.23
C THR A 378 0.86 8.03 2.32
N SER A 379 2.12 8.35 2.61
CA SER A 379 2.79 7.77 3.77
C SER A 379 2.61 8.72 4.96
N LEU A 380 2.12 8.16 6.07
CA LEU A 380 2.00 8.85 7.35
C LEU A 380 3.12 8.37 8.26
N ASN A 381 3.92 9.32 8.78
CA ASN A 381 4.93 9.02 9.79
C ASN A 381 4.60 9.71 11.12
N PRO A 382 4.66 9.00 12.26
CA PRO A 382 4.41 9.60 13.57
C PRO A 382 5.54 10.56 13.95
N LEU A 383 5.19 11.77 14.42
CA LEU A 383 6.16 12.81 14.77
C LEU A 383 7.13 12.42 15.90
N ARG A 384 6.73 11.53 16.81
CA ARG A 384 7.63 11.00 17.87
C ARG A 384 8.82 10.19 17.35
N ARG A 385 8.75 9.64 16.12
CA ARG A 385 9.93 9.01 15.48
C ARG A 385 10.91 10.04 14.91
N ASN A 386 10.44 11.25 14.62
CA ASN A 386 11.24 12.33 14.04
C ASN A 386 11.96 13.17 15.13
N SER A 387 11.54 13.05 16.39
CA SER A 387 12.16 13.72 17.54
C SER A 387 13.44 13.06 18.04
N ASP A 388 13.64 11.77 17.73
CA ASP A 388 14.87 11.03 18.06
C ASP A 388 15.89 11.12 16.92
N SER A 389 17.18 11.09 17.29
CA SER A 389 18.39 11.31 16.47
C SER A 389 18.59 10.45 15.19
N GLN A 390 17.57 9.76 14.69
CA GLN A 390 17.61 8.99 13.45
C GLN A 390 17.14 9.87 12.27
N PRO A 391 17.99 10.15 11.27
CA PRO A 391 17.53 10.79 10.04
C PRO A 391 16.64 9.81 9.26
N LEU A 392 15.33 10.09 9.22
CA LEU A 392 14.38 9.34 8.40
C LEU A 392 14.29 9.98 7.02
N TYR A 393 14.77 9.25 6.02
CA TYR A 393 14.45 9.46 4.61
C TYR A 393 13.35 8.46 4.27
N THR A 394 12.19 8.97 3.88
CA THR A 394 11.23 8.21 3.07
C THR A 394 11.70 8.34 1.63
N PRO A 395 12.07 7.24 0.96
CA PRO A 395 12.42 7.22 -0.46
C PRO A 395 11.16 7.00 -1.30
N GLU A 396 10.14 7.80 -1.00
CA GLU A 396 9.10 8.14 -1.98
C GLU A 396 9.37 9.59 -2.35
N ILE A 397 10.33 9.77 -3.25
CA ILE A 397 10.54 10.95 -4.10
C ILE A 397 10.86 10.41 -5.49
#